data_AF-I8A7H3-F1
#
_entry.id   AF-I8A7H3-F1
#
_cell.length_a   1.000
_cell.length_b   1.000
_cell.length_c   1.000
_cell.angle_alpha   90.00
_cell.angle_beta   90.00
_cell.angle_gamma   90.00
#
_symmetry.space_group_name_H-M   'P 1'
#
loop_
_entity.id
_entity.type
_entity.pdbx_description
1 polymer ?
#
loop_
_entity_poly.entity_id
_entity_poly.type
_entity_poly.pdbx_seq_one_letter_code
_entity_poly.pdbx_strand_id
1 'polypeptide(L)'
;MDSDLGPLLSRLHTLAENIANLHLPDTPHRTTLELFRLSMLIWLNRMTGATLEPQSTTDARVQRALHILSDLKTCPRQLPLFIIGCEARTDEDRCVILELMNRTEASASSRSMFIVKALTEAVWKQDDLAGERELGYREKITAIVSVCSLLPTFA
;
A
#
# COMPACT_ATOMS: atom_id res chain seq x y z
N MET A 1 -26.27 5.20 15.34
CA MET A 1 -26.70 5.28 13.93
C MET A 1 -25.83 4.27 13.20
N ASP A 2 -25.94 2.97 13.54
CA ASP A 2 -24.84 2.00 13.35
C ASP A 2 -25.30 0.55 13.07
N SER A 3 -26.57 0.30 12.71
CA SER A 3 -27.00 -1.07 12.40
C SER A 3 -26.65 -1.52 10.97
N ASP A 4 -26.29 -0.60 10.09
CA ASP A 4 -26.08 -0.85 8.64
C ASP A 4 -24.62 -1.16 8.26
N LEU A 5 -23.66 -0.92 9.17
CA LEU A 5 -22.23 -1.14 8.89
C LEU A 5 -21.80 -2.60 9.13
N GLY A 6 -22.48 -3.30 10.04
CA GLY A 6 -22.17 -4.70 10.39
C GLY A 6 -22.16 -5.64 9.16
N PRO A 7 -23.21 -5.66 8.32
CA PRO A 7 -23.23 -6.49 7.12
C PRO A 7 -22.10 -6.16 6.13
N LEU A 8 -21.73 -4.88 6.00
CA LEU A 8 -20.64 -4.45 5.11
C LEU A 8 -19.27 -4.91 5.63
N LEU A 9 -19.02 -4.78 6.94
CA LEU A 9 -17.78 -5.27 7.55
C LEU A 9 -17.64 -6.78 7.41
N SER A 10 -18.72 -7.54 7.61
CA SER A 10 -18.71 -9.00 7.40
C SER A 10 -18.34 -9.36 5.95
N ARG A 11 -18.88 -8.63 4.96
CA ARG A 11 -18.51 -8.84 3.55
C ARG A 11 -17.05 -8.51 3.27
N LEU A 12 -16.52 -7.45 3.87
CA LEU A 12 -15.10 -7.09 3.73
C LEU A 12 -14.19 -8.14 4.38
N HIS A 13 -14.61 -8.71 5.51
CA HIS A 13 -13.88 -9.81 6.15
C HIS A 13 -13.83 -11.04 5.26
N THR A 14 -14.97 -11.50 4.74
CA THR A 14 -15.02 -12.63 3.78
C THR A 14 -14.19 -12.35 2.52
N LEU A 15 -14.22 -11.12 2.00
CA LEU A 15 -13.39 -10.73 0.86
C LEU A 15 -11.89 -10.83 1.20
N ALA A 16 -11.48 -10.30 2.35
CA ALA A 16 -10.09 -10.35 2.81
C ALA A 16 -9.62 -11.80 2.99
N GLU A 17 -10.44 -12.67 3.60
CA GLU A 17 -10.16 -14.09 3.73
C GLU A 17 -10.01 -14.78 2.36
N ASN A 18 -10.90 -14.51 1.41
CA ASN A 18 -10.83 -15.07 0.07
C ASN A 18 -9.55 -14.62 -0.67
N ILE A 19 -9.19 -13.34 -0.58
CA ILE A 19 -7.94 -12.81 -1.14
C ILE A 19 -6.74 -13.46 -0.44
N ALA A 20 -6.80 -13.64 0.89
CA ALA A 20 -5.76 -14.29 1.68
C ALA A 20 -5.65 -15.80 1.46
N ASN A 21 -6.63 -16.46 0.84
CA ASN A 21 -6.57 -17.88 0.50
C ASN A 21 -6.41 -18.13 -1.01
N LEU A 22 -6.32 -17.07 -1.81
CA LEU A 22 -6.19 -17.17 -3.25
C LEU A 22 -4.88 -17.88 -3.62
N HIS A 23 -5.01 -19.02 -4.31
CA HIS A 23 -3.88 -19.78 -4.81
C HIS A 23 -3.24 -19.02 -5.98
N LEU A 24 -2.00 -18.54 -5.78
CA LEU A 24 -1.28 -17.82 -6.82
C LEU A 24 -0.68 -18.83 -7.79
N PRO A 25 -0.99 -18.76 -9.10
CA PRO A 25 -0.48 -19.71 -10.07
C PRO A 25 1.04 -19.54 -10.21
N ASP A 26 1.74 -20.66 -10.42
CA ASP A 26 3.18 -20.65 -10.65
C ASP A 26 3.47 -20.15 -12.07
N THR A 27 3.64 -18.83 -12.17
CA THR A 27 3.82 -18.09 -13.43
C THR A 27 4.96 -17.08 -13.26
N PRO A 28 5.56 -16.59 -14.37
CA PRO A 28 6.56 -15.53 -14.30
C PRO A 28 6.09 -14.24 -13.60
N HIS A 29 4.78 -14.05 -13.43
CA HIS A 29 4.17 -12.89 -12.77
C HIS A 29 3.76 -13.16 -11.32
N ARG A 30 4.11 -14.32 -10.75
CA ARG A 30 3.75 -14.72 -9.38
C ARG A 30 4.11 -13.66 -8.35
N THR A 31 5.31 -13.10 -8.43
CA THR A 31 5.77 -12.02 -7.51
C THR A 31 4.89 -10.78 -7.62
N THR A 32 4.54 -10.36 -8.84
CA THR A 32 3.63 -9.23 -9.06
C THR A 32 2.26 -9.49 -8.46
N LEU A 33 1.71 -10.70 -8.65
CA LEU A 33 0.43 -11.08 -8.07
C LEU A 33 0.48 -11.13 -6.53
N GLU A 34 1.60 -11.60 -5.95
CA GLU A 34 1.84 -11.58 -4.51
C GLU A 34 1.86 -10.15 -3.96
N LEU A 35 2.51 -9.22 -4.65
CA LEU A 35 2.52 -7.80 -4.28
C LEU A 35 1.12 -7.17 -4.33
N PHE A 36 0.32 -7.46 -5.37
CA PHE A 36 -1.08 -7.01 -5.42
C PHE A 36 -1.89 -7.57 -4.26
N ARG A 37 -1.75 -8.88 -3.99
CA ARG A 37 -2.45 -9.55 -2.89
C ARG A 37 -2.10 -8.94 -1.54
N LEU A 38 -0.81 -8.75 -1.24
CA LEU A 38 -0.36 -8.13 0.01
C LEU A 38 -0.88 -6.69 0.13
N SER A 39 -0.76 -5.90 -0.92
CA SER A 39 -1.20 -4.50 -0.95
C SER A 39 -2.69 -4.36 -0.69
N MET A 40 -3.53 -5.21 -1.31
CA MET A 40 -4.97 -5.19 -1.07
C MET A 40 -5.33 -5.54 0.37
N LEU A 41 -4.68 -6.55 0.97
CA LEU A 41 -4.95 -6.96 2.34
C LEU A 41 -4.53 -5.89 3.36
N ILE A 42 -3.35 -5.30 3.16
CA ILE A 42 -2.85 -4.17 3.96
C ILE A 42 -3.84 -3.00 3.86
N TRP A 43 -4.17 -2.58 2.64
CA TRP A 43 -5.08 -1.46 2.42
C TRP A 43 -6.46 -1.69 3.04
N LEU A 44 -7.05 -2.87 2.84
CA LEU A 44 -8.36 -3.23 3.41
C LEU A 44 -8.35 -3.13 4.93
N ASN A 45 -7.33 -3.71 5.60
CA ASN A 45 -7.28 -3.68 7.05
C ASN A 45 -7.04 -2.25 7.58
N ARG A 46 -6.11 -1.50 6.98
CA ARG A 46 -5.82 -0.11 7.38
C ARG A 46 -7.02 0.81 7.18
N MET A 47 -7.73 0.70 6.06
CA MET A 47 -8.92 1.51 5.74
C MET A 47 -10.12 1.24 6.65
N THR A 48 -10.18 0.06 7.27
CA THR A 48 -11.22 -0.34 8.22
C THR A 48 -10.77 -0.19 9.68
N GLY A 49 -9.68 0.54 9.94
CA GLY A 49 -9.21 0.81 11.30
C GLY A 49 -8.67 -0.44 12.02
N ALA A 50 -8.04 -1.36 11.27
CA ALA A 50 -7.53 -2.64 11.78
C ALA A 50 -8.60 -3.59 12.35
N THR A 51 -9.80 -3.57 11.78
CA THR A 51 -10.93 -4.42 12.23
C THR A 51 -10.96 -5.79 11.55
N LEU A 52 -10.30 -5.97 10.39
CA LEU A 52 -10.41 -7.21 9.60
C LEU A 52 -9.44 -8.30 10.06
N GLU A 53 -8.24 -7.92 10.51
CA GLU A 53 -7.24 -8.84 11.04
C GLU A 53 -6.37 -8.15 12.11
N PRO A 54 -5.72 -8.92 13.01
CA PRO A 54 -4.79 -8.37 13.98
C PRO A 54 -3.69 -7.54 13.32
N GLN A 55 -3.26 -6.47 13.98
CA GLN A 55 -2.20 -5.58 13.48
C GLN A 55 -0.91 -6.35 13.19
N SER A 56 -0.53 -7.30 14.04
CA SER A 56 0.66 -8.15 13.83
C SER A 56 0.63 -8.94 12.52
N THR A 57 -0.55 -9.37 12.07
CA THR A 57 -0.71 -10.04 10.78
C THR A 57 -0.47 -9.07 9.63
N THR A 58 -1.04 -7.87 9.71
CA THR A 58 -0.83 -6.83 8.69
C THR A 58 0.63 -6.39 8.66
N ASP A 59 1.28 -6.22 9.82
CA ASP A 59 2.70 -5.84 9.88
C ASP A 59 3.59 -6.94 9.29
N ALA A 60 3.29 -8.22 9.51
CA ALA A 60 3.98 -9.32 8.83
C ALA A 60 3.81 -9.27 7.30
N ARG A 61 2.62 -8.86 6.80
CA ARG A 61 2.40 -8.65 5.36
C ARG A 61 3.21 -7.47 4.83
N VAL A 62 3.29 -6.38 5.58
CA VAL A 62 4.11 -5.20 5.24
C VAL A 62 5.57 -5.60 5.12
N GLN A 63 6.11 -6.29 6.12
CA GLN A 63 7.50 -6.74 6.13
C GLN A 63 7.81 -7.70 4.96
N ARG A 64 6.90 -8.64 4.68
CA ARG A 64 7.01 -9.52 3.50
C ARG A 64 7.02 -8.72 2.20
N ALA A 65 6.15 -7.73 2.08
CA ALA A 65 6.04 -6.91 0.88
C ALA A 65 7.30 -6.06 0.66
N LEU A 66 7.81 -5.41 1.70
CA LEU A 66 9.06 -4.63 1.66
C LEU A 66 10.25 -5.50 1.25
N HIS A 67 10.36 -6.71 1.81
CA HIS A 67 11.40 -7.67 1.41
C HIS A 67 11.28 -8.11 -0.06
N ILE A 68 10.07 -8.32 -0.57
CA ILE A 68 9.89 -8.59 -2.01
C ILE A 68 10.36 -7.38 -2.84
N LEU A 69 10.00 -6.15 -2.42
CA LEU A 69 10.37 -4.94 -3.14
C LEU A 69 11.88 -4.68 -3.13
N SER A 70 12.60 -4.99 -2.05
CA SER A 70 14.06 -4.84 -1.99
C SER A 70 14.79 -5.69 -3.03
N ASP A 71 14.25 -6.89 -3.32
CA ASP A 71 14.86 -7.85 -4.22
C ASP A 71 14.51 -7.60 -5.70
N LEU A 72 13.50 -6.76 -5.97
CA LEU A 72 13.11 -6.42 -7.34
C LEU A 72 14.07 -5.43 -7.99
N LYS A 73 14.33 -5.64 -9.28
CA LYS A 73 15.07 -4.67 -10.11
C LYS A 73 14.22 -3.43 -10.42
N THR A 74 12.94 -3.64 -10.74
CA THR A 74 11.96 -2.62 -11.11
C THR A 74 10.56 -3.09 -10.72
N CYS A 75 9.66 -2.18 -10.38
CA CYS A 75 8.25 -2.47 -10.12
C CYS A 75 7.35 -1.44 -10.83
N PRO A 76 6.94 -1.68 -12.08
CA PRO A 76 6.13 -0.71 -12.83
C PRO A 76 4.68 -0.59 -12.32
N ARG A 77 4.25 -1.50 -11.43
CA ARG A 77 2.89 -1.54 -10.91
C ARG A 77 2.71 -0.51 -9.80
N GLN A 78 1.95 0.54 -10.11
CA GLN A 78 1.79 1.71 -9.27
C GLN A 78 1.07 1.43 -7.95
N LEU A 79 0.00 0.63 -8.01
CA LEU A 79 -0.87 0.41 -6.85
C LEU A 79 -0.11 -0.30 -5.72
N PRO A 80 0.58 -1.45 -5.97
CA PRO A 80 1.33 -2.09 -4.90
C PRO A 80 2.43 -1.19 -4.35
N LEU A 81 3.16 -0.51 -5.23
CA LEU A 81 4.25 0.35 -4.83
C LEU A 81 3.78 1.55 -3.98
N PHE A 82 2.63 2.13 -4.31
CA PHE A 82 2.02 3.19 -3.51
C PHE A 82 1.62 2.69 -2.12
N ILE A 83 0.81 1.63 -2.05
CA ILE A 83 0.28 1.12 -0.78
C ILE A 83 1.41 0.66 0.15
N ILE A 84 2.36 -0.12 -0.37
CA ILE A 84 3.48 -0.62 0.43
C ILE A 84 4.42 0.54 0.80
N GLY A 85 4.64 1.49 -0.11
CA GLY A 85 5.44 2.68 0.16
C GLY A 85 4.89 3.51 1.32
N CYS A 86 3.56 3.65 1.42
CA CYS A 86 2.90 4.34 2.55
C CYS A 86 3.13 3.64 3.91
N GLU A 87 3.54 2.38 3.92
CA GLU A 87 3.83 1.61 5.13
C GLU A 87 5.32 1.65 5.53
N ALA A 88 6.19 2.31 4.76
CA ALA A 88 7.60 2.48 5.12
C ALA A 88 7.75 3.45 6.31
N ARG A 89 8.07 2.90 7.49
CA ARG A 89 8.16 3.65 8.76
C ARG A 89 9.57 4.03 9.17
N THR A 90 10.59 3.37 8.62
CA THR A 90 11.99 3.64 8.90
C THR A 90 12.67 4.30 7.70
N ASP A 91 13.80 4.95 7.94
CA ASP A 91 14.61 5.54 6.86
C ASP A 91 15.14 4.46 5.92
N GLU A 92 15.43 3.26 6.43
CA GLU A 92 15.84 2.11 5.63
C GLU A 92 14.73 1.66 4.66
N ASP A 93 13.49 1.51 5.15
CA ASP A 93 12.36 1.14 4.33
C ASP A 93 12.06 2.21 3.27
N ARG A 94 12.11 3.49 3.68
CA ARG A 94 11.91 4.64 2.78
C ARG A 94 12.97 4.65 1.68
N CYS A 95 14.22 4.36 2.02
CA CYS A 95 15.32 4.26 1.06
C CYS A 95 15.05 3.16 0.02
N VAL A 96 14.69 1.95 0.45
CA VAL A 96 14.34 0.82 -0.43
C VAL A 96 13.27 1.22 -1.44
N ILE A 97 12.20 1.89 -0.99
CA ILE A 97 11.10 2.33 -1.84
C ILE A 97 11.56 3.38 -2.86
N LEU A 98 12.31 4.40 -2.41
CA LEU A 98 12.80 5.47 -3.29
C LEU A 98 13.77 4.95 -4.34
N GLU A 99 14.68 4.06 -3.96
CA GLU A 99 15.63 3.43 -4.89
C GLU A 99 14.90 2.58 -5.95
N LEU A 100 13.90 1.80 -5.55
CA LEU A 100 13.09 1.02 -6.49
C LEU A 100 12.29 1.93 -7.45
N MET A 101 11.69 3.01 -6.94
CA MET A 101 10.99 3.99 -7.78
C MET A 101 11.93 4.63 -8.81
N ASN A 102 13.13 5.06 -8.38
CA ASN A 102 14.13 5.67 -9.26
C ASN A 102 14.60 4.68 -10.35
N ARG A 103 14.91 3.42 -9.99
CA ARG A 103 15.28 2.36 -10.96
C ARG A 103 14.14 2.09 -11.95
N THR A 104 12.90 2.08 -11.47
CA THR A 104 11.72 1.84 -12.31
C THR A 104 11.48 3.00 -13.28
N GLU A 105 11.57 4.25 -12.82
CA GLU A 105 11.42 5.45 -13.65
C GLU A 105 12.45 5.47 -14.78
N ALA A 106 13.71 5.19 -14.48
CA ALA A 106 14.80 5.12 -15.47
C ALA A 106 14.56 4.04 -16.55
N SER A 107 13.90 2.93 -16.18
CA SER A 107 13.64 1.81 -17.11
C SER A 107 12.41 2.00 -18.00
N ALA A 108 11.42 2.76 -17.52
CA ALA A 108 10.08 2.81 -18.13
C ALA A 108 9.69 4.19 -18.67
N SER A 109 10.51 5.23 -18.46
CA SER A 109 10.21 6.64 -18.86
C SER A 109 8.78 7.05 -18.47
N SER A 110 8.38 6.69 -17.26
CA SER A 110 6.99 6.76 -16.83
C SER A 110 6.70 8.01 -15.99
N ARG A 111 6.03 8.99 -16.60
CA ARG A 111 5.49 10.18 -15.90
C ARG A 111 4.59 9.81 -14.71
N SER A 112 3.98 8.62 -14.72
CA SER A 112 3.12 8.19 -13.63
C SER A 112 3.89 7.80 -12.37
N MET A 113 5.18 7.42 -12.47
CA MET A 113 6.00 7.07 -11.30
C MET A 113 6.29 8.27 -10.41
N PHE A 114 6.50 9.44 -11.03
CA PHE A 114 6.65 10.71 -10.34
C PHE A 114 5.48 11.00 -9.38
N ILE A 115 4.25 10.72 -9.81
CA ILE A 115 3.04 10.95 -9.00
C ILE A 115 3.01 10.03 -7.78
N VAL A 116 3.30 8.74 -7.98
CA VAL A 116 3.33 7.76 -6.89
C VAL A 116 4.37 8.17 -5.85
N LYS A 117 5.58 8.54 -6.29
CA LYS A 117 6.65 9.03 -5.41
C LYS A 117 6.20 10.26 -4.60
N ALA A 118 5.64 11.27 -5.26
CA ALA A 118 5.17 12.48 -4.60
C ALA A 118 4.07 12.20 -3.55
N LEU A 119 3.13 11.30 -3.87
CA LEU A 119 2.08 10.88 -2.95
C LEU A 119 2.63 10.12 -1.73
N THR A 120 3.53 9.17 -1.95
CA THR A 120 4.18 8.41 -0.89
C THR A 120 4.99 9.32 0.04
N GLU A 121 5.78 10.24 -0.50
CA GLU A 121 6.50 11.23 0.29
C GLU A 121 5.56 12.17 1.06
N ALA A 122 4.39 12.51 0.51
CA ALA A 122 3.40 13.32 1.22
C ALA A 122 2.81 12.57 2.44
N VAL A 123 2.62 11.25 2.33
CA VAL A 123 2.23 10.40 3.47
C VAL A 123 3.30 10.46 4.55
N TRP A 124 4.56 10.22 4.18
CA TRP A 124 5.67 10.27 5.14
C TRP A 124 5.81 11.62 5.82
N LYS A 125 5.69 12.72 5.08
CA LYS A 125 5.71 14.08 5.65
C LYS A 125 4.57 14.30 6.63
N GLN A 126 3.36 13.81 6.33
CA GLN A 126 2.24 13.88 7.27
C GLN A 126 2.52 13.08 8.54
N ASP A 127 3.12 11.90 8.41
CA ASP A 127 3.49 11.06 9.56
C ASP A 127 4.56 11.72 10.44
N ASP A 128 5.59 12.27 9.81
CA ASP A 128 6.70 12.95 10.51
C ASP A 128 6.22 14.23 11.23
N LEU A 129 5.21 14.91 10.69
CA LEU A 129 4.62 16.12 11.27
C LEU A 129 3.54 15.83 12.33
N ALA A 130 2.96 14.63 12.35
CA ALA A 130 1.75 14.36 13.12
C ALA A 130 1.94 14.53 14.63
N GLY A 131 3.12 14.22 15.18
CA GLY A 131 3.38 14.25 16.62
C GLY A 131 2.29 13.47 17.39
N GLU A 132 1.63 14.12 18.35
CA GLU A 132 0.51 13.53 19.12
C GLU A 132 -0.83 13.49 18.35
N ARG A 133 -0.92 14.10 17.17
CA ARG A 133 -2.15 14.21 16.36
C ARG A 133 -2.09 13.31 15.13
N GLU A 134 -1.81 12.03 15.34
CA GLU A 134 -1.80 11.06 14.24
C GLU A 134 -3.18 10.90 13.63
N LEU A 135 -3.28 11.18 12.33
CA LEU A 135 -4.46 10.88 11.54
C LEU A 135 -4.56 9.37 11.33
N GLY A 136 -5.79 8.85 11.46
CA GLY A 136 -6.10 7.50 11.00
C GLY A 136 -5.74 7.33 9.51
N TYR A 137 -5.43 6.09 9.14
CA TYR A 137 -4.95 5.79 7.77
C TYR A 137 -5.92 6.29 6.70
N ARG A 138 -7.23 6.09 6.91
CA ARG A 138 -8.26 6.52 5.97
C ARG A 138 -8.26 8.04 5.82
N GLU A 139 -8.29 8.76 6.93
CA GLU A 139 -8.30 10.23 6.96
C GLU A 139 -7.06 10.80 6.25
N LYS A 140 -5.90 10.20 6.51
CA LYS A 140 -4.61 10.56 5.91
C LYS A 140 -4.60 10.38 4.40
N ILE A 141 -4.99 9.19 3.92
CA ILE A 141 -5.06 8.90 2.48
C ILE A 141 -6.10 9.80 1.80
N THR A 142 -7.28 9.98 2.40
CA THR A 142 -8.29 10.89 1.86
C THR A 142 -7.76 12.32 1.74
N ALA A 143 -7.13 12.86 2.79
CA ALA A 143 -6.59 14.22 2.76
C ALA A 143 -5.55 14.41 1.64
N ILE A 144 -4.61 13.47 1.51
CA ILE A 144 -3.54 13.53 0.50
C ILE A 144 -4.10 13.39 -0.92
N VAL A 145 -4.99 12.43 -1.14
CA VAL A 145 -5.58 12.19 -2.46
C VAL A 145 -6.48 13.35 -2.88
N SER A 146 -7.23 13.96 -1.94
CA SER A 146 -8.12 15.09 -2.24
C SER A 146 -7.41 16.36 -2.68
N VAL A 147 -6.13 16.55 -2.33
CA VAL A 147 -5.34 17.72 -2.74
C VAL A 147 -4.48 17.47 -3.99
N CYS A 148 -4.46 16.23 -4.49
CA CYS A 148 -3.68 15.89 -5.67
C CYS A 148 -4.40 16.28 -6.97
N SER A 149 -3.75 17.14 -7.76
CA SER A 149 -4.23 17.57 -9.07
C SER A 149 -4.13 16.49 -10.16
N LEU A 150 -3.35 15.43 -9.91
CA LEU A 150 -3.23 14.27 -10.79
C LEU A 150 -3.28 13.00 -9.94
N LEU A 151 -4.27 12.15 -10.19
CA LEU A 151 -4.35 10.83 -9.58
C LEU A 151 -3.42 9.86 -10.32
N PRO A 152 -2.71 8.97 -9.60
CA PRO A 152 -1.94 7.91 -10.24
C PRO A 152 -2.86 7.01 -11.06
N THR A 153 -2.33 6.48 -12.17
CA THR A 153 -3.07 5.55 -13.02
C THR A 153 -2.72 4.13 -12.56
N PHE A 154 -3.59 3.54 -11.75
CA PHE A 154 -3.38 2.20 -11.18
C PHE A 154 -3.61 1.03 -12.17
N ALA A 155 -3.40 1.26 -13.48
CA ALA A 155 -3.56 0.27 -14.54
C ALA A 155 -2.44 -0.78 -14.61
#